data_AF-A0A1E7IH32-F1
#
_entry.id   AF-A0A1E7IH32-F1
#
_cell.length_a   1.000
_cell.length_b   1.000
_cell.length_c   1.000
_cell.angle_alpha   90.00
_cell.angle_beta   90.00
_cell.angle_gamma   90.00
#
_symmetry.space_group_name_H-M   'P 1'
#
loop_
_entity.id
_entity.type
_entity.pdbx_description
1 polymer ?
#
loop_
_entity_poly.entity_id
_entity_poly.type
_entity_poly.pdbx_seq_one_letter_code
_entity_poly.pdbx_strand_id
1 'polypeptide(L)'
;MKPYSPCAPHTFKEHPVYLAPAGLFIQVLMIILLSSAPSLATEALPDQAAATPQVSAEALLAPDDTLSDTHLTPLEAERIACFDHFWSNYQEDVWFYEENGQRIVPTSSLEWLVVRLMDTPRQVDALPTDATDSFLTGTFDIQPPSFESFNARYSEYFSHFLHDPERAPAMTAYRLRRDLPGEVFQTLMTRLQQDPQVMYAHPAWKISEQLYAPLEGIEVIWKTSANGQQRSALLQAVGAVASDAGSVTNRQKVTIVPCQQSVWQTANLLAEDIHVMQAWPLLIPLVPPVGVEFSLGMNGATPGTPIPFTFEIQFTDKVKIESSTIANLNLKPRGIFHNLYDIRYDVPLSAVDFNHSPIRITGQMKIYATGEYNFPEIPVYFTDSGAPKTKIQLIKTAAVPVRIAAMIPKTQQEFDLLVSRPDPIPAVDASPATKARHRNALLMLAGVVLIGLAGATAALLRRSRRQDTVQPENHALVHKHAAASEAVLIVQQHPDLAEVAALGIALKNYLAELAGLDANHHGGSHAAFFHRIEDALPSASRSSAAEVLSIIDHVLARGDKTAVPAGLTVQAAQLIEELRTGDKTPLDFSENH
;
A
#
# COMPACT_ATOMS: atom_id res chain seq x y z
N MET A 1 -30.31 -66.91 7.92
CA MET A 1 -29.85 -67.85 8.97
C MET A 1 -28.34 -67.69 9.13
N LYS A 2 -27.92 -67.45 10.39
CA LYS A 2 -26.54 -67.44 10.96
C LYS A 2 -25.85 -68.83 10.80
N PRO A 3 -24.53 -69.03 11.06
CA PRO A 3 -23.69 -68.46 12.15
C PRO A 3 -22.26 -68.01 11.75
N TYR A 4 -21.53 -67.11 12.42
CA TYR A 4 -21.08 -66.91 13.82
C TYR A 4 -19.91 -67.79 14.32
N SER A 5 -18.93 -67.09 14.94
CA SER A 5 -17.86 -67.47 15.90
C SER A 5 -16.44 -67.77 15.40
N PRO A 6 -15.37 -67.58 16.23
CA PRO A 6 -15.26 -66.81 17.51
C PRO A 6 -13.95 -65.97 17.69
N CYS A 7 -13.95 -65.16 18.77
CA CYS A 7 -12.85 -64.41 19.38
C CYS A 7 -11.77 -65.27 20.09
N ALA A 8 -10.57 -64.70 20.29
CA ALA A 8 -9.90 -64.39 21.59
C ALA A 8 -8.33 -64.37 21.45
N PRO A 9 -7.53 -64.11 22.50
CA PRO A 9 -7.02 -62.79 22.94
C PRO A 9 -5.47 -62.73 23.06
N HIS A 10 -4.83 -61.55 23.18
CA HIS A 10 -3.46 -61.50 23.73
C HIS A 10 -3.08 -60.18 24.44
N THR A 11 -3.10 -60.27 25.78
CA THR A 11 -2.06 -59.88 26.75
C THR A 11 -1.36 -58.52 26.68
N PHE A 12 -1.72 -57.67 27.66
CA PHE A 12 -0.90 -56.63 28.27
C PHE A 12 0.46 -57.17 28.77
N LYS A 13 1.54 -56.41 28.52
CA LYS A 13 2.80 -56.50 29.26
C LYS A 13 3.25 -55.07 29.59
N GLU A 14 3.14 -54.72 30.86
CA GLU A 14 3.77 -53.54 31.46
C GLU A 14 5.26 -53.82 31.73
N HIS A 15 6.12 -52.85 31.44
CA HIS A 15 7.43 -52.71 32.08
C HIS A 15 7.87 -51.23 32.10
N PRO A 16 8.75 -50.84 33.04
CA PRO A 16 8.70 -49.55 33.72
C PRO A 16 9.84 -48.59 33.34
N VAL A 17 9.59 -47.30 33.60
CA VAL A 17 10.48 -46.24 34.10
C VAL A 17 11.93 -46.17 33.59
N TYR A 18 12.26 -45.05 32.91
CA TYR A 18 13.57 -44.37 33.05
C TYR A 18 13.35 -42.84 33.12
N LEU A 19 13.49 -42.28 34.32
CA LEU A 19 13.54 -40.84 34.63
C LEU A 19 14.99 -40.48 34.95
N ALA A 20 15.76 -40.01 33.96
CA ALA A 20 17.03 -39.31 34.16
C ALA A 20 17.55 -38.69 32.84
N PRO A 21 17.24 -37.41 32.54
CA PRO A 21 18.30 -36.57 31.95
C PRO A 21 18.27 -35.07 32.36
N ALA A 22 17.34 -34.63 33.22
CA ALA A 22 17.14 -33.19 33.48
C ALA A 22 18.33 -32.50 34.17
N GLY A 23 19.08 -33.21 35.04
CA GLY A 23 20.20 -32.64 35.78
C GLY A 23 21.42 -32.27 34.93
N LEU A 24 21.63 -32.97 33.80
CA LEU A 24 22.78 -32.77 32.93
C LEU A 24 22.58 -31.53 32.02
N PHE A 25 21.32 -31.21 31.72
CA PHE A 25 20.95 -30.06 30.88
C PHE A 25 21.21 -28.72 31.59
N ILE A 26 20.95 -28.64 32.90
CA ILE A 26 21.09 -27.41 33.68
C ILE A 26 22.57 -27.04 33.88
N GLN A 27 23.45 -28.04 34.03
CA GLN A 27 24.89 -27.78 34.19
C GLN A 27 25.55 -27.24 32.92
N VAL A 28 25.12 -27.70 31.73
CA VAL A 28 25.65 -27.22 30.45
C VAL A 28 25.20 -25.77 30.18
N LEU A 29 23.97 -25.42 30.55
CA LEU A 29 23.43 -24.07 30.33
C LEU A 29 24.16 -23.01 31.17
N MET A 30 24.53 -23.34 32.41
CA MET A 30 25.26 -22.43 33.32
C MET A 30 26.68 -22.12 32.82
N ILE A 31 27.37 -23.08 32.20
CA ILE A 31 28.73 -22.88 31.67
C ILE A 31 28.72 -21.95 30.45
N ILE A 32 27.67 -22.00 29.64
CA ILE A 32 27.51 -21.15 28.45
C ILE A 32 27.21 -19.69 28.85
N LEU A 33 26.41 -19.47 29.89
CA LEU A 33 26.07 -18.12 30.38
C LEU A 33 27.25 -17.38 31.03
N LEU A 34 28.18 -18.11 31.66
CA LEU A 34 29.37 -17.52 32.28
C LEU A 34 30.47 -17.14 31.29
N SER A 35 30.38 -17.56 30.02
CA SER A 35 31.41 -17.33 29.00
C SER A 35 31.07 -16.21 28.00
N SER A 36 29.91 -15.54 28.13
CA SER A 36 29.41 -14.57 27.14
C SER A 36 29.28 -13.11 27.61
N ALA A 37 29.85 -12.69 28.73
CA ALA A 37 29.78 -11.28 29.17
C ALA A 37 30.92 -10.43 28.55
N PRO A 38 30.63 -9.40 27.73
CA PRO A 38 31.66 -8.50 27.21
C PRO A 38 31.92 -7.32 28.16
N SER A 39 33.20 -6.96 28.25
CA SER A 39 33.75 -5.78 28.89
C SER A 39 33.34 -4.50 28.15
N LEU A 40 32.75 -3.53 28.87
CA LEU A 40 32.48 -2.18 28.40
C LEU A 40 33.79 -1.39 28.31
N ALA A 41 34.13 -0.92 27.11
CA ALA A 41 35.15 0.10 26.89
C ALA A 41 34.56 1.19 25.99
N THR A 42 34.37 2.36 26.60
CA THR A 42 34.12 3.69 26.02
C THR A 42 35.28 4.14 25.14
N GLU A 43 35.01 4.63 23.93
CA GLU A 43 35.95 5.51 23.21
C GLU A 43 35.20 6.50 22.30
N ALA A 44 35.81 7.67 22.15
CA ALA A 44 35.19 8.96 21.87
C ALA A 44 35.04 9.32 20.38
N LEU A 45 34.10 10.20 20.07
CA LEU A 45 33.94 10.87 18.76
C LEU A 45 34.82 12.13 18.66
N PRO A 46 35.47 12.40 17.50
CA PRO A 46 35.93 13.74 17.16
C PRO A 46 34.96 14.45 16.20
N ASP A 47 34.86 15.77 16.43
CA ASP A 47 34.18 16.78 15.64
C ASP A 47 34.57 16.78 14.15
N GLN A 48 33.59 17.06 13.26
CA GLN A 48 33.83 18.04 12.19
C GLN A 48 32.55 18.67 11.63
N ALA A 49 32.62 20.00 11.56
CA ALA A 49 31.60 20.99 11.29
C ALA A 49 30.94 20.90 9.91
N ALA A 50 29.62 21.12 9.93
CA ALA A 50 28.83 21.55 8.80
C ALA A 50 29.01 23.06 8.55
N ALA A 51 28.90 23.45 7.27
CA ALA A 51 28.47 24.79 6.88
C ALA A 51 27.36 24.64 5.84
N THR A 52 26.11 24.60 6.32
CA THR A 52 24.90 24.82 5.53
C THR A 52 24.14 26.01 6.14
N PRO A 53 23.57 26.89 5.30
CA PRO A 53 23.00 28.15 5.76
C PRO A 53 21.70 27.94 6.53
N GLN A 54 21.62 28.56 7.72
CA GLN A 54 20.44 28.68 8.56
C GLN A 54 19.30 29.36 7.79
N VAL A 55 18.19 28.63 7.60
CA VAL A 55 16.87 29.24 7.48
C VAL A 55 16.29 29.21 8.89
N SER A 56 16.02 30.41 9.42
CA SER A 56 15.53 30.66 10.77
C SER A 56 14.28 29.84 11.10
N ALA A 57 14.46 28.78 11.89
CA ALA A 57 13.42 28.10 12.64
C ALA A 57 13.25 28.84 13.97
N GLU A 58 12.54 29.97 13.95
CA GLU A 58 12.25 30.73 15.15
C GLU A 58 10.83 31.30 15.06
N ALA A 59 9.85 30.38 15.12
CA ALA A 59 8.47 30.59 15.58
C ALA A 59 7.68 29.27 15.47
N LEU A 60 8.21 28.17 16.00
CA LEU A 60 7.41 26.99 16.35
C LEU A 60 7.58 26.82 17.85
N LEU A 61 6.54 27.22 18.59
CA LEU A 61 6.44 27.00 20.03
C LEU A 61 6.68 25.50 20.28
N ALA A 62 7.79 25.20 20.96
CA ALA A 62 8.00 23.90 21.57
C ALA A 62 6.85 23.64 22.56
N PRO A 63 6.34 22.40 22.66
CA PRO A 63 5.47 22.03 23.76
C PRO A 63 6.27 22.15 25.06
N ASP A 64 5.70 22.82 26.06
CA ASP A 64 6.23 22.86 27.41
C ASP A 64 6.41 21.42 27.92
N ASP A 65 7.67 21.01 28.13
CA ASP A 65 8.06 19.81 28.87
C ASP A 65 7.75 20.01 30.36
N THR A 66 6.46 20.05 30.68
CA THR A 66 5.95 19.79 32.02
C THR A 66 5.17 18.47 31.98
N LEU A 67 5.92 17.38 31.99
CA LEU A 67 5.45 16.06 32.40
C LEU A 67 4.96 16.14 33.86
N SER A 68 3.76 16.67 34.03
CA SER A 68 2.90 16.26 35.13
C SER A 68 2.27 14.94 34.69
N ASP A 69 2.33 13.91 35.54
CA ASP A 69 1.52 12.70 35.45
C ASP A 69 0.06 13.12 35.33
N THR A 70 -0.39 13.33 34.09
CA THR A 70 -1.76 13.70 33.80
C THR A 70 -2.48 12.37 33.80
N HIS A 71 -3.09 12.03 34.93
CA HIS A 71 -4.01 10.90 35.01
C HIS A 71 -5.06 11.10 33.92
N LEU A 72 -4.89 10.38 32.79
CA LEU A 72 -5.90 10.33 31.74
C LEU A 72 -7.22 9.98 32.40
N THR A 73 -8.24 10.78 32.13
CA THR A 73 -9.57 10.42 32.62
C THR A 73 -9.95 9.05 32.02
N PRO A 74 -10.70 8.19 32.74
CA PRO A 74 -11.12 6.90 32.20
C PRO A 74 -11.76 7.00 30.81
N LEU A 75 -12.45 8.11 30.58
CA LEU A 75 -13.15 8.44 29.36
C LEU A 75 -12.20 8.82 28.20
N GLU A 76 -11.10 9.52 28.48
CA GLU A 76 -10.04 9.76 27.49
C GLU A 76 -9.28 8.47 27.14
N ALA A 77 -9.02 7.61 28.13
CA ALA A 77 -8.39 6.32 27.89
C ALA A 77 -9.27 5.42 27.01
N GLU A 78 -10.59 5.39 27.23
CA GLU A 78 -11.55 4.67 26.40
C GLU A 78 -11.60 5.21 24.97
N ARG A 79 -11.59 6.54 24.79
CA ARG A 79 -11.52 7.16 23.46
C ARG A 79 -10.24 6.78 22.71
N ILE A 80 -9.08 6.83 23.38
CA ILE A 80 -7.79 6.45 22.78
C ILE A 80 -7.83 4.97 22.38
N ALA A 81 -8.34 4.10 23.25
CA ALA A 81 -8.50 2.68 22.93
C ALA A 81 -9.45 2.45 21.74
N CYS A 82 -10.54 3.22 21.64
CA CYS A 82 -11.41 3.20 20.47
C CYS A 82 -10.69 3.62 19.19
N PHE A 83 -9.93 4.71 19.23
CA PHE A 83 -9.16 5.19 18.08
C PHE A 83 -8.23 4.08 17.56
N ASP A 84 -7.47 3.45 18.47
CA ASP A 84 -6.51 2.41 18.13
C ASP A 84 -7.19 1.16 17.57
N HIS A 85 -8.27 0.72 18.22
CA HIS A 85 -9.06 -0.42 17.76
C HIS A 85 -9.68 -0.17 16.39
N PHE A 86 -10.20 1.03 16.15
CA PHE A 86 -10.78 1.38 14.86
C PHE A 86 -9.72 1.42 13.76
N TRP A 87 -8.55 2.02 14.06
CA TRP A 87 -7.44 2.09 13.11
C TRP A 87 -6.88 0.70 12.75
N SER A 88 -6.76 -0.21 13.73
CA SER A 88 -6.33 -1.59 13.48
C SER A 88 -7.38 -2.38 12.68
N ASN A 89 -8.65 -2.34 13.12
CA ASN A 89 -9.72 -3.12 12.48
C ASN A 89 -10.02 -2.67 11.05
N TYR A 90 -9.79 -1.40 10.72
CA TYR A 90 -9.93 -0.92 9.35
C TYR A 90 -8.83 -1.45 8.42
N GLN A 91 -7.81 -2.14 8.92
CA GLN A 91 -6.77 -2.77 8.09
C GLN A 91 -6.96 -4.27 7.93
N GLU A 92 -7.89 -4.87 8.68
CA GLU A 92 -8.10 -6.32 8.74
C GLU A 92 -9.44 -6.71 8.09
N ASP A 93 -9.44 -7.81 7.33
CA ASP A 93 -10.62 -8.42 6.72
C ASP A 93 -11.55 -7.47 5.94
N VAL A 94 -10.96 -6.57 5.14
CA VAL A 94 -11.69 -5.59 4.34
C VAL A 94 -12.19 -6.19 3.02
N TRP A 95 -13.46 -6.53 2.97
CA TRP A 95 -14.18 -6.95 1.76
C TRP A 95 -15.68 -6.69 1.93
N PHE A 96 -16.48 -6.87 0.89
CA PHE A 96 -17.95 -6.92 0.92
C PHE A 96 -18.50 -7.53 -0.38
N TYR A 97 -19.81 -7.76 -0.47
CA TYR A 97 -20.48 -8.17 -1.71
C TYR A 97 -21.25 -7.02 -2.35
N GLU A 98 -21.08 -6.81 -3.66
CA GLU A 98 -21.93 -5.90 -4.45
C GLU A 98 -23.34 -6.46 -4.67
N GLU A 99 -24.27 -5.63 -5.19
CA GLU A 99 -25.65 -6.03 -5.51
C GLU A 99 -25.72 -7.24 -6.47
N ASN A 100 -24.71 -7.45 -7.31
CA ASN A 100 -24.59 -8.60 -8.22
C ASN A 100 -24.03 -9.88 -7.56
N GLY A 101 -23.67 -9.82 -6.27
CA GLY A 101 -23.03 -10.93 -5.53
C GLY A 101 -21.53 -11.07 -5.79
N GLN A 102 -20.90 -10.13 -6.49
CA GLN A 102 -19.45 -10.10 -6.67
C GLN A 102 -18.77 -9.65 -5.37
N ARG A 103 -17.76 -10.41 -4.94
CA ARG A 103 -16.91 -10.01 -3.82
C ARG A 103 -15.97 -8.89 -4.27
N ILE A 104 -15.97 -7.78 -3.54
CA ILE A 104 -15.07 -6.65 -3.71
C ILE A 104 -14.07 -6.64 -2.55
N VAL A 105 -12.79 -6.43 -2.87
CA VAL A 105 -11.71 -6.23 -1.91
C VAL A 105 -11.16 -4.81 -2.12
N PRO A 106 -11.61 -3.82 -1.33
CA PRO A 106 -11.12 -2.46 -1.42
C PRO A 106 -9.63 -2.37 -1.09
N THR A 107 -8.91 -1.45 -1.74
CA THR A 107 -7.50 -1.16 -1.42
C THR A 107 -7.42 0.14 -0.63
N SER A 108 -6.69 0.18 0.48
CA SER A 108 -6.53 1.40 1.26
C SER A 108 -5.72 2.44 0.48
N SER A 109 -6.10 3.71 0.61
CA SER A 109 -5.39 4.84 0.04
C SER A 109 -5.21 5.92 1.10
N LEU A 110 -3.95 6.24 1.37
CA LEU A 110 -3.56 7.33 2.25
C LEU A 110 -3.58 8.69 1.55
N GLU A 111 -4.10 8.79 0.32
CA GLU A 111 -4.31 10.11 -0.29
C GLU A 111 -5.31 10.95 0.52
N TRP A 112 -6.27 10.29 1.16
CA TRP A 112 -7.29 10.92 1.98
C TRP A 112 -7.38 10.24 3.34
N LEU A 113 -7.54 11.07 4.37
CA LEU A 113 -7.78 10.68 5.74
C LEU A 113 -9.16 11.16 6.14
N VAL A 114 -10.04 10.23 6.50
CA VAL A 114 -11.37 10.54 6.99
C VAL A 114 -11.30 10.67 8.51
N VAL A 115 -11.80 11.78 9.04
CA VAL A 115 -11.74 12.11 10.47
C VAL A 115 -13.16 12.27 10.99
N ARG A 116 -13.48 11.54 12.07
CA ARG A 116 -14.71 11.65 12.84
C ARG A 116 -14.44 12.48 14.09
N LEU A 117 -15.16 13.60 14.24
CA LEU A 117 -15.14 14.36 15.48
C LEU A 117 -16.14 13.77 16.48
N MET A 118 -16.00 14.05 17.77
CA MET A 118 -16.99 13.70 18.79
C MET A 118 -18.34 14.37 18.48
N ASP A 119 -19.47 13.71 18.79
CA ASP A 119 -20.78 14.37 18.70
C ASP A 119 -20.96 15.36 19.86
N THR A 120 -21.57 16.52 19.57
CA THR A 120 -22.11 17.33 20.66
C THR A 120 -23.30 16.57 21.27
N PRO A 121 -23.43 16.49 22.61
CA PRO A 121 -24.50 15.75 23.28
C PRO A 121 -25.85 16.48 23.15
N ARG A 122 -26.35 16.60 21.93
CA ARG A 122 -27.73 16.98 21.61
C ARG A 122 -28.19 16.07 20.48
N GLN A 123 -29.16 15.22 20.80
CA GLN A 123 -29.87 14.26 19.94
C GLN A 123 -29.16 12.93 19.67
N VAL A 124 -29.11 12.09 20.70
CA VAL A 124 -29.19 10.64 20.52
C VAL A 124 -30.55 10.18 21.04
N ASP A 125 -31.63 10.54 20.34
CA ASP A 125 -33.00 10.16 20.72
C ASP A 125 -33.41 8.77 20.18
N ALA A 126 -32.46 7.94 19.73
CA ALA A 126 -32.77 6.68 19.02
C ALA A 126 -31.82 5.50 19.30
N LEU A 127 -31.09 5.48 20.42
CA LEU A 127 -30.36 4.28 20.85
C LEU A 127 -31.10 3.61 22.02
N PRO A 128 -31.29 2.27 21.99
CA PRO A 128 -31.84 1.53 23.12
C PRO A 128 -30.96 1.74 24.36
N THR A 129 -31.60 1.88 25.52
CA THR A 129 -30.97 2.17 26.82
C THR A 129 -29.87 1.17 27.22
N ASP A 130 -29.88 -0.03 26.64
CA ASP A 130 -28.88 -1.08 26.90
C ASP A 130 -27.63 -0.99 25.99
N ALA A 131 -27.67 -0.17 24.93
CA ALA A 131 -26.52 0.12 24.06
C ALA A 131 -25.87 1.49 24.35
N THR A 132 -26.55 2.35 25.12
CA THR A 132 -26.03 3.65 25.57
C THR A 132 -24.97 3.58 26.65
N ASP A 133 -24.80 2.44 27.32
CA ASP A 133 -23.69 2.23 28.28
C ASP A 133 -22.30 2.22 27.60
N SER A 134 -22.24 2.12 26.26
CA SER A 134 -21.02 2.24 25.46
C SER A 134 -20.84 3.62 24.81
N PHE A 135 -21.77 4.56 25.01
CA PHE A 135 -21.61 5.92 24.52
C PHE A 135 -21.04 6.79 25.65
N LEU A 136 -19.99 7.54 25.34
CA LEU A 136 -19.31 8.45 26.26
C LEU A 136 -20.26 9.60 26.68
N THR A 137 -21.16 9.36 27.63
CA THR A 137 -22.09 10.37 28.19
C THR A 137 -21.42 11.23 29.26
N GLY A 138 -20.14 11.53 29.09
CA GLY A 138 -19.40 12.47 29.93
C GLY A 138 -19.59 13.89 29.41
N THR A 139 -19.92 14.83 30.30
CA THR A 139 -19.79 16.26 30.01
C THR A 139 -18.31 16.61 29.94
N PHE A 140 -17.76 16.65 28.73
CA PHE A 140 -16.49 17.32 28.49
C PHE A 140 -16.69 18.83 28.69
N ASP A 141 -15.89 19.45 29.56
CA ASP A 141 -15.77 20.93 29.69
C ASP A 141 -14.98 21.53 28.50
N ILE A 142 -15.12 20.92 27.32
CA ILE A 142 -14.36 21.24 26.12
C ILE A 142 -15.30 21.97 25.15
N GLN A 143 -14.78 23.02 24.53
CA GLN A 143 -15.43 23.72 23.44
C GLN A 143 -16.06 22.70 22.47
N PRO A 144 -17.35 22.87 22.07
CA PRO A 144 -18.02 21.89 21.24
C PRO A 144 -17.17 21.60 19.99
N PRO A 145 -17.00 20.31 19.62
CA PRO A 145 -16.21 19.91 18.48
C PRO A 145 -16.68 20.69 17.25
N SER A 146 -15.73 21.32 16.57
CA SER A 146 -16.00 22.15 15.41
C SER A 146 -14.94 21.89 14.37
N PHE A 147 -15.38 21.52 13.16
CA PHE A 147 -14.52 21.41 12.00
C PHE A 147 -13.75 22.70 11.72
N GLU A 148 -14.29 23.86 12.07
CA GLU A 148 -13.55 25.12 11.94
C GLU A 148 -12.33 25.16 12.86
N SER A 149 -12.48 24.77 14.13
CA SER A 149 -11.37 24.72 15.08
C SER A 149 -10.35 23.63 14.73
N PHE A 150 -10.83 22.48 14.26
CA PHE A 150 -10.00 21.39 13.78
C PHE A 150 -9.17 21.84 12.57
N ASN A 151 -9.81 22.44 11.57
CA ASN A 151 -9.15 22.93 10.36
C ASN A 151 -8.09 23.98 10.68
N ALA A 152 -8.35 24.87 11.64
CA ALA A 152 -7.36 25.85 12.07
C ALA A 152 -6.09 25.20 12.64
N ARG A 153 -6.21 24.10 13.41
CA ARG A 153 -5.08 23.39 14.02
C ARG A 153 -4.28 22.54 13.01
N TYR A 154 -4.96 21.89 12.07
CA TYR A 154 -4.34 20.88 11.20
C TYR A 154 -4.19 21.29 9.73
N SER A 155 -4.47 22.56 9.38
CA SER A 155 -4.39 23.03 7.98
C SER A 155 -3.05 22.83 7.28
N GLU A 156 -1.94 22.67 8.03
CA GLU A 156 -0.61 22.44 7.47
C GLU A 156 -0.42 21.05 6.84
N TYR A 157 -1.23 20.07 7.27
CA TYR A 157 -1.18 18.68 6.82
C TYR A 157 -2.08 18.38 5.63
N PHE A 158 -3.13 19.18 5.44
CA PHE A 158 -4.21 18.89 4.50
C PHE A 158 -4.23 19.93 3.37
N SER A 159 -4.46 19.45 2.15
CA SER A 159 -4.60 20.33 0.99
C SER A 159 -6.04 20.77 0.74
N HIS A 160 -7.01 19.96 1.16
CA HIS A 160 -8.45 20.23 1.06
C HIS A 160 -9.23 19.26 1.94
N PHE A 161 -10.52 19.52 2.06
CA PHE A 161 -11.45 18.66 2.77
C PHE A 161 -12.81 18.61 2.07
N LEU A 162 -13.55 17.53 2.31
CA LEU A 162 -14.92 17.30 1.86
C LEU A 162 -15.77 16.99 3.08
N HIS A 163 -16.79 17.82 3.31
CA HIS A 163 -17.75 17.64 4.40
C HIS A 163 -19.16 17.65 3.82
N ASP A 164 -19.91 16.58 4.07
CA ASP A 164 -21.32 16.45 3.70
C ASP A 164 -22.16 16.28 4.98
N PRO A 165 -22.71 17.38 5.53
CA PRO A 165 -23.45 17.33 6.79
C PRO A 165 -24.78 16.56 6.70
N GLU A 166 -25.34 16.37 5.50
CA GLU A 166 -26.60 15.64 5.32
C GLU A 166 -26.39 14.12 5.47
N ARG A 167 -25.24 13.62 5.05
CA ARG A 167 -24.91 12.19 5.08
C ARG A 167 -24.08 11.79 6.29
N ALA A 168 -23.18 12.67 6.73
CA ALA A 168 -22.23 12.40 7.80
C ALA A 168 -21.91 13.67 8.60
N PRO A 169 -22.81 14.11 9.51
CA PRO A 169 -22.73 15.41 10.18
C PRO A 169 -21.45 15.61 11.00
N ALA A 170 -20.80 14.53 11.43
CA ALA A 170 -19.60 14.58 12.24
C ALA A 170 -18.38 13.93 11.60
N MET A 171 -18.43 13.60 10.30
CA MET A 171 -17.27 13.14 9.53
C MET A 171 -16.85 14.17 8.48
N THR A 172 -15.54 14.28 8.26
CA THR A 172 -14.97 15.05 7.15
C THR A 172 -13.81 14.27 6.55
N ALA A 173 -13.73 14.20 5.23
CA ALA A 173 -12.60 13.61 4.53
C ALA A 173 -11.57 14.69 4.19
N TYR A 174 -10.31 14.50 4.58
CA TYR A 174 -9.20 15.43 4.36
C TYR A 174 -8.21 14.83 3.39
N ARG A 175 -7.86 15.55 2.32
CA ARG A 175 -6.77 15.08 1.43
C ARG A 175 -5.43 15.46 2.01
N LEU A 176 -4.58 14.46 2.21
CA LEU A 176 -3.19 14.68 2.61
C LEU A 176 -2.43 15.47 1.55
N ARG A 177 -1.43 16.22 1.99
CA ARG A 177 -0.47 16.84 1.07
C ARG A 177 0.38 15.77 0.37
N ARG A 178 0.60 15.93 -0.94
CA ARG A 178 1.38 14.99 -1.76
C ARG A 178 2.83 14.83 -1.29
N ASP A 179 3.38 15.86 -0.67
CA ASP A 179 4.76 15.94 -0.20
C ASP A 179 4.92 15.61 1.29
N LEU A 180 3.93 15.00 1.93
CA LEU A 180 3.96 14.70 3.36
C LEU A 180 4.95 13.55 3.67
N PRO A 181 6.06 13.79 4.39
CA PRO A 181 6.98 12.72 4.77
C PRO A 181 6.30 11.73 5.73
N GLY A 182 6.70 10.45 5.67
CA GLY A 182 6.13 9.40 6.53
C GLY A 182 6.23 9.70 8.03
N GLU A 183 7.33 10.29 8.49
CA GLU A 183 7.50 10.70 9.90
C GLU A 183 6.49 11.78 10.32
N VAL A 184 6.20 12.71 9.41
CA VAL A 184 5.22 13.79 9.64
C VAL A 184 3.81 13.21 9.66
N PHE A 185 3.53 12.21 8.82
CA PHE A 185 2.27 11.47 8.87
C PHE A 185 2.10 10.72 10.21
N GLN A 186 3.13 10.04 10.71
CA GLN A 186 3.06 9.39 12.03
C GLN A 186 2.80 10.41 13.15
N THR A 187 3.48 11.56 13.09
CA THR A 187 3.23 12.67 14.02
C THR A 187 1.79 13.18 13.95
N LEU A 188 1.22 13.29 12.75
CA LEU A 188 -0.20 13.64 12.57
C LEU A 188 -1.10 12.60 13.23
N MET A 189 -0.87 11.31 12.98
CA MET A 189 -1.69 10.23 13.56
C MET A 189 -1.64 10.24 15.09
N THR A 190 -0.46 10.39 15.70
CA THR A 190 -0.32 10.52 17.16
C THR A 190 -1.05 11.77 17.68
N ARG A 191 -0.95 12.91 16.98
CA ARG A 191 -1.68 14.14 17.36
C ARG A 191 -3.19 13.97 17.25
N LEU A 192 -3.70 13.27 16.24
CA LEU A 192 -5.13 13.00 16.08
C LEU A 192 -5.63 12.03 17.16
N GLN A 193 -4.86 10.99 17.47
CA GLN A 193 -5.15 10.05 18.55
C GLN A 193 -5.26 10.78 19.89
N GLN A 194 -4.43 11.80 20.13
CA GLN A 194 -4.42 12.59 21.37
C GLN A 194 -5.43 13.75 21.39
N ASP A 195 -6.02 14.14 20.25
CA ASP A 195 -6.97 15.27 20.20
C ASP A 195 -8.32 14.87 20.82
N PRO A 196 -8.79 15.54 21.88
CA PRO A 196 -10.06 15.20 22.54
C PRO A 196 -11.29 15.45 21.66
N GLN A 197 -11.18 16.23 20.58
CA GLN A 197 -12.27 16.42 19.63
C GLN A 197 -12.38 15.28 18.62
N VAL A 198 -11.34 14.45 18.45
CA VAL A 198 -11.28 13.39 17.45
C VAL A 198 -11.68 12.06 18.08
N MET A 199 -12.69 11.41 17.52
CA MET A 199 -13.11 10.08 17.95
C MET A 199 -12.24 9.00 17.31
N TYR A 200 -12.12 9.04 15.98
CA TYR A 200 -11.24 8.15 15.21
C TYR A 200 -10.90 8.78 13.85
N ALA A 201 -9.93 8.18 13.17
CA ALA A 201 -9.62 8.46 11.76
C ALA A 201 -9.42 7.15 10.99
N HIS A 202 -9.58 7.16 9.67
CA HIS A 202 -9.30 6.01 8.81
C HIS A 202 -8.91 6.45 7.39
N PRO A 203 -8.21 5.62 6.61
CA PRO A 203 -7.92 5.92 5.22
C PRO A 203 -9.20 5.92 4.36
N ALA A 204 -9.10 6.55 3.19
CA ALA A 204 -10.03 6.30 2.11
C ALA A 204 -9.76 4.94 1.45
N TRP A 205 -10.75 4.47 0.70
CA TRP A 205 -10.71 3.16 0.07
C TRP A 205 -10.90 3.30 -1.43
N LYS A 206 -9.98 2.71 -2.19
CA LYS A 206 -10.07 2.58 -3.63
C LYS A 206 -10.90 1.34 -3.95
N ILE A 207 -12.04 1.56 -4.61
CA ILE A 207 -12.90 0.52 -5.16
C ILE A 207 -12.94 0.73 -6.67
N SER A 208 -12.43 -0.26 -7.42
CA SER A 208 -12.11 -0.09 -8.83
C SER A 208 -11.15 1.10 -9.05
N GLU A 209 -11.56 2.16 -9.74
CA GLU A 209 -10.74 3.36 -9.99
C GLU A 209 -11.17 4.60 -9.18
N GLN A 210 -12.11 4.44 -8.24
CA GLN A 210 -12.66 5.57 -7.49
C GLN A 210 -12.39 5.45 -5.99
N LEU A 211 -12.12 6.59 -5.35
CA LEU A 211 -11.93 6.68 -3.92
C LEU A 211 -13.26 6.90 -3.20
N TYR A 212 -13.43 6.21 -2.08
CA TYR A 212 -14.61 6.27 -1.24
C TYR A 212 -14.23 6.47 0.23
N ALA A 213 -15.06 7.22 0.96
CA ALA A 213 -15.08 7.25 2.41
C ALA A 213 -16.24 6.37 2.90
N PRO A 214 -15.96 5.28 3.64
CA PRO A 214 -17.02 4.55 4.34
C PRO A 214 -17.66 5.43 5.41
N LEU A 215 -18.98 5.32 5.52
CA LEU A 215 -19.78 5.95 6.57
C LEU A 215 -19.96 4.98 7.75
N GLU A 216 -20.45 5.50 8.88
CA GLU A 216 -20.85 4.74 10.08
C GLU A 216 -22.17 3.95 9.87
N GLY A 217 -22.36 3.38 8.68
CA GLY A 217 -23.58 2.65 8.37
C GLY A 217 -23.43 1.67 7.23
N ILE A 218 -24.33 0.70 7.24
CA ILE A 218 -24.48 -0.31 6.20
C ILE A 218 -25.93 -0.33 5.73
N GLU A 219 -26.11 -0.88 4.54
CA GLU A 219 -27.43 -1.24 4.06
C GLU A 219 -27.57 -2.76 4.04
N VAL A 220 -28.68 -3.24 4.61
CA VAL A 220 -28.97 -4.67 4.71
C VAL A 220 -30.25 -4.95 3.96
N ILE A 221 -30.22 -5.97 3.11
CA ILE A 221 -31.42 -6.58 2.53
C ILE A 221 -31.67 -7.92 3.21
N TRP A 222 -32.78 -8.01 3.91
CA TRP A 222 -33.24 -9.20 4.62
C TRP A 222 -33.98 -10.16 3.70
N LYS A 223 -33.82 -11.47 3.95
CA LYS A 223 -34.71 -12.48 3.35
C LYS A 223 -36.10 -12.37 3.94
N THR A 224 -37.11 -12.73 3.14
CA THR A 224 -38.53 -12.67 3.54
C THR A 224 -38.85 -13.53 4.76
N SER A 225 -38.03 -14.54 5.05
CA SER A 225 -38.18 -15.42 6.21
C SER A 225 -37.67 -14.84 7.53
N ALA A 226 -36.92 -13.72 7.50
CA ALA A 226 -36.33 -13.12 8.70
C ALA A 226 -37.38 -12.26 9.43
N ASN A 227 -37.79 -12.69 10.63
CA ASN A 227 -38.75 -11.95 11.45
C ASN A 227 -38.07 -10.78 12.21
N GLY A 228 -38.84 -9.81 12.69
CA GLY A 228 -38.28 -8.60 13.33
C GLY A 228 -37.41 -8.87 14.56
N GLN A 229 -37.73 -9.90 15.34
CA GLN A 229 -36.95 -10.27 16.52
C GLN A 229 -35.58 -10.85 16.14
N GLN A 230 -35.52 -11.70 15.11
CA GLN A 230 -34.28 -12.23 14.54
C GLN A 230 -33.41 -11.11 13.97
N ARG A 231 -34.02 -10.18 13.21
CA ARG A 231 -33.31 -9.01 12.67
C ARG A 231 -32.66 -8.20 13.80
N SER A 232 -33.44 -7.87 14.83
CA SER A 232 -32.93 -7.10 15.98
C SER A 232 -31.81 -7.84 16.73
N ALA A 233 -31.93 -9.16 16.93
CA ALA A 233 -30.91 -9.96 17.61
C ALA A 233 -29.61 -10.04 16.79
N LEU A 234 -29.70 -10.20 15.47
CA LEU A 234 -28.54 -10.20 14.58
C LEU A 234 -27.83 -8.84 14.58
N LEU A 235 -28.59 -7.74 14.47
CA LEU A 235 -28.02 -6.39 14.51
C LEU A 235 -27.32 -6.12 15.84
N GLN A 236 -27.93 -6.51 16.97
CA GLN A 236 -27.31 -6.38 18.29
C GLN A 236 -26.03 -7.20 18.43
N ALA A 237 -25.97 -8.40 17.85
CA ALA A 237 -24.79 -9.27 17.91
C ALA A 237 -23.58 -8.71 17.17
N VAL A 238 -23.79 -7.83 16.18
CA VAL A 238 -22.74 -7.20 15.37
C VAL A 238 -22.53 -5.70 15.70
N GLY A 239 -23.04 -5.25 16.85
CA GLY A 239 -22.87 -3.87 17.32
C GLY A 239 -23.57 -2.82 16.46
N ALA A 240 -24.72 -3.17 15.88
CA ALA A 240 -25.42 -2.36 14.90
C ALA A 240 -26.85 -2.02 15.33
N VAL A 241 -27.33 -0.83 14.95
CA VAL A 241 -28.64 -0.30 15.35
C VAL A 241 -29.41 0.14 14.11
N ALA A 242 -30.68 -0.25 14.03
CA ALA A 242 -31.55 0.17 12.94
C ALA A 242 -31.73 1.69 12.91
N SER A 243 -31.40 2.33 11.79
CA SER A 243 -31.57 3.78 11.63
C SER A 243 -33.04 4.18 11.42
N ASP A 244 -33.82 3.30 10.78
CA ASP A 244 -35.23 3.53 10.46
C ASP A 244 -36.15 2.73 11.40
N ALA A 245 -36.41 3.29 12.59
CA ALA A 245 -37.35 2.70 13.54
C ALA A 245 -38.79 2.77 12.99
N GLY A 246 -39.26 1.69 12.34
CA GLY A 246 -40.67 1.53 11.93
C GLY A 246 -40.90 1.07 10.49
N SER A 247 -39.87 0.98 9.66
CA SER A 247 -40.00 0.43 8.31
C SER A 247 -39.86 -1.09 8.30
N VAL A 248 -40.93 -1.83 7.99
CA VAL A 248 -40.92 -3.29 7.81
C VAL A 248 -40.41 -3.68 6.41
N THR A 249 -39.61 -2.82 5.78
CA THR A 249 -39.03 -3.10 4.47
C THR A 249 -37.99 -4.20 4.58
N ASN A 250 -37.79 -4.95 3.48
CA ASN A 250 -36.70 -5.91 3.41
C ASN A 250 -35.34 -5.20 3.29
N ARG A 251 -35.30 -3.99 2.73
CA ARG A 251 -34.11 -3.12 2.72
C ARG A 251 -34.14 -2.21 3.94
N GLN A 252 -33.06 -2.15 4.70
CA GLN A 252 -32.96 -1.38 5.93
C GLN A 252 -31.57 -0.74 6.04
N LYS A 253 -31.53 0.53 6.43
CA LYS A 253 -30.29 1.20 6.81
C LYS A 253 -30.01 0.97 8.29
N VAL A 254 -28.74 0.68 8.57
CA VAL A 254 -28.28 0.32 9.90
C VAL A 254 -27.05 1.16 10.20
N THR A 255 -27.05 1.80 11.36
CA THR A 255 -25.92 2.54 11.90
C THR A 255 -25.03 1.58 12.68
N ILE A 256 -23.73 1.64 12.43
CA ILE A 256 -22.75 0.84 13.18
C ILE A 256 -22.26 1.68 14.36
N VAL A 257 -22.26 1.09 15.56
CA VAL A 257 -21.72 1.76 16.74
C VAL A 257 -20.19 1.82 16.60
N PRO A 258 -19.57 3.01 16.55
CA PRO A 258 -18.13 3.12 16.51
C PRO A 258 -17.49 2.42 17.72
N CYS A 259 -16.22 2.01 17.62
CA CYS A 259 -15.45 1.33 18.67
C CYS A 259 -15.84 -0.13 18.97
N GLN A 260 -17.01 -0.62 18.56
CA GLN A 260 -17.37 -2.04 18.74
C GLN A 260 -16.92 -2.89 17.55
N GLN A 261 -17.16 -2.41 16.33
CA GLN A 261 -16.82 -3.13 15.12
C GLN A 261 -16.65 -2.18 13.92
N SER A 262 -15.85 -2.56 12.93
CA SER A 262 -15.72 -1.79 11.68
C SER A 262 -16.90 -2.06 10.75
N VAL A 263 -17.26 -1.08 9.89
CA VAL A 263 -18.37 -1.26 8.94
C VAL A 263 -18.13 -2.38 7.94
N TRP A 264 -16.85 -2.65 7.61
CA TRP A 264 -16.45 -3.76 6.75
C TRP A 264 -16.74 -5.11 7.43
N GLN A 265 -16.26 -5.28 8.67
CA GLN A 265 -16.48 -6.51 9.42
C GLN A 265 -17.97 -6.76 9.67
N THR A 266 -18.73 -5.73 10.04
CA THR A 266 -20.18 -5.87 10.24
C THR A 266 -20.90 -6.23 8.93
N ALA A 267 -20.54 -5.62 7.81
CA ALA A 267 -21.10 -5.97 6.51
C ALA A 267 -20.78 -7.44 6.14
N ASN A 268 -19.55 -7.89 6.41
CA ASN A 268 -19.11 -9.26 6.14
C ASN A 268 -19.88 -10.29 6.97
N LEU A 269 -19.92 -10.09 8.30
CA LEU A 269 -20.62 -10.99 9.21
C LEU A 269 -22.11 -11.11 8.86
N LEU A 270 -22.75 -9.99 8.50
CA LEU A 270 -24.15 -10.01 8.09
C LEU A 270 -24.32 -10.64 6.71
N ALA A 271 -23.43 -10.39 5.75
CA ALA A 271 -23.56 -10.97 4.42
C ALA A 271 -23.42 -12.51 4.41
N GLU A 272 -22.72 -13.09 5.39
CA GLU A 272 -22.59 -14.53 5.57
C GLU A 272 -23.79 -15.18 6.31
N ASP A 273 -24.65 -14.38 6.94
CA ASP A 273 -25.78 -14.90 7.70
C ASP A 273 -26.90 -15.44 6.80
N ILE A 274 -27.48 -16.57 7.22
CA ILE A 274 -28.52 -17.27 6.44
C ILE A 274 -29.82 -16.46 6.30
N HIS A 275 -30.08 -15.48 7.15
CA HIS A 275 -31.28 -14.63 7.14
C HIS A 275 -31.09 -13.33 6.36
N VAL A 276 -29.85 -12.99 6.03
CA VAL A 276 -29.50 -11.83 5.22
C VAL A 276 -29.38 -12.26 3.76
N MET A 277 -29.92 -11.44 2.87
CA MET A 277 -29.77 -11.62 1.43
C MET A 277 -28.51 -10.92 0.95
N GLN A 278 -28.31 -9.67 1.38
CA GLN A 278 -27.15 -8.84 1.05
C GLN A 278 -26.87 -7.84 2.18
N ALA A 279 -25.60 -7.51 2.40
CA ALA A 279 -25.18 -6.43 3.27
C ALA A 279 -23.95 -5.73 2.68
N TRP A 280 -23.98 -4.41 2.62
CA TRP A 280 -22.86 -3.62 2.11
C TRP A 280 -22.71 -2.29 2.85
N PRO A 281 -21.48 -1.75 2.93
CA PRO A 281 -21.24 -0.47 3.57
C PRO A 281 -21.82 0.70 2.78
N LEU A 282 -22.25 1.73 3.50
CA LEU A 282 -22.61 3.01 2.89
C LEU A 282 -21.33 3.80 2.59
N LEU A 283 -21.15 4.18 1.33
CA LEU A 283 -19.93 4.82 0.83
C LEU A 283 -20.24 6.21 0.28
N ILE A 284 -19.39 7.20 0.59
CA ILE A 284 -19.39 8.50 -0.09
C ILE A 284 -18.23 8.57 -1.08
N PRO A 285 -18.47 8.88 -2.35
CA PRO A 285 -17.40 9.07 -3.31
C PRO A 285 -16.58 10.31 -2.96
N LEU A 286 -15.26 10.15 -2.87
CA LEU A 286 -14.30 11.23 -2.67
C LEU A 286 -13.87 11.78 -4.02
N VAL A 287 -14.72 12.62 -4.59
CA VAL A 287 -14.39 13.38 -5.81
C VAL A 287 -13.76 14.71 -5.37
N PRO A 288 -12.48 14.97 -5.68
CA PRO A 288 -11.88 16.26 -5.38
C PRO A 288 -12.71 17.39 -6.00
N PRO A 289 -12.95 18.50 -5.30
CA PRO A 289 -13.76 19.60 -5.82
C PRO A 289 -13.10 20.27 -7.03
N VAL A 290 -11.78 20.10 -7.16
CA VAL A 290 -10.95 20.52 -8.29
C VAL A 290 -9.99 19.38 -8.69
N GLY A 291 -10.02 19.00 -9.96
CA GLY A 291 -9.02 18.16 -10.61
C GLY A 291 -8.08 19.03 -11.44
N VAL A 292 -6.76 18.80 -11.32
CA VAL A 292 -5.76 19.51 -12.10
C VAL A 292 -4.81 18.53 -12.75
N GLU A 293 -4.64 18.66 -14.06
CA GLU A 293 -3.76 17.80 -14.85
C GLU A 293 -2.90 18.65 -15.77
N PHE A 294 -1.60 18.35 -15.79
CA PHE A 294 -0.67 18.89 -16.78
C PHE A 294 -0.03 17.72 -17.49
N SER A 295 -0.11 17.72 -18.82
CA SER A 295 0.43 16.66 -19.66
C SER A 295 1.19 17.23 -20.85
N LEU A 296 2.21 16.50 -21.27
CA LEU A 296 2.94 16.76 -22.51
C LEU A 296 2.49 15.73 -23.53
N GLY A 297 2.31 16.13 -24.78
CA GLY A 297 2.03 15.19 -25.86
C GLY A 297 3.24 14.31 -26.23
N MET A 298 4.43 14.60 -25.67
CA MET A 298 5.61 13.76 -25.77
C MET A 298 6.54 13.96 -24.56
N ASN A 299 7.04 12.85 -24.00
CA ASN A 299 7.94 12.84 -22.83
C ASN A 299 9.43 12.97 -23.21
N GLY A 300 9.74 13.06 -24.51
CA GLY A 300 11.09 13.31 -24.99
C GLY A 300 11.13 13.93 -26.37
N ALA A 301 12.13 14.78 -26.61
CA ALA A 301 12.29 15.50 -27.86
C ALA A 301 13.76 15.85 -28.14
N THR A 302 14.05 16.36 -29.34
CA THR A 302 15.36 16.94 -29.67
C THR A 302 15.33 18.45 -29.46
N PRO A 303 16.48 19.11 -29.22
CA PRO A 303 16.53 20.55 -29.03
C PRO A 303 15.78 21.34 -30.11
N GLY A 304 14.89 22.22 -29.68
CA GLY A 304 14.08 23.08 -30.54
C GLY A 304 12.82 22.43 -31.14
N THR A 305 12.61 21.12 -30.92
CA THR A 305 11.38 20.43 -31.34
C THR A 305 10.19 20.95 -30.53
N PRO A 306 9.06 21.30 -31.19
CA PRO A 306 7.85 21.72 -30.50
C PRO A 306 7.19 20.53 -29.80
N ILE A 307 7.08 20.63 -28.48
CA ILE A 307 6.40 19.70 -27.58
C ILE A 307 5.02 20.30 -27.27
N PRO A 308 3.92 19.69 -27.74
CA PRO A 308 2.59 20.14 -27.36
C PRO A 308 2.34 19.85 -25.87
N PHE A 309 1.64 20.74 -25.19
CA PHE A 309 1.22 20.55 -23.80
C PHE A 309 -0.27 20.86 -23.63
N THR A 310 -0.87 20.22 -22.62
CA THR A 310 -2.24 20.47 -22.18
C THR A 310 -2.23 20.67 -20.68
N PHE A 311 -2.84 21.77 -20.23
CA PHE A 311 -3.15 22.02 -18.84
C PHE A 311 -4.67 22.09 -18.68
N GLU A 312 -5.23 21.17 -17.88
CA GLU A 312 -6.66 21.04 -17.66
C GLU A 312 -7.01 21.22 -16.18
N ILE A 313 -8.01 22.05 -15.91
CA ILE A 313 -8.60 22.26 -14.59
C ILE A 313 -10.08 21.88 -14.67
N GLN A 314 -10.46 20.81 -14.01
CA GLN A 314 -11.84 20.37 -13.81
C GLN A 314 -12.31 20.82 -12.43
N PHE A 315 -13.54 21.30 -12.31
CA PHE A 315 -14.08 21.77 -11.03
C PHE A 315 -15.61 21.74 -11.04
N THR A 316 -16.21 21.66 -9.86
CA THR A 316 -17.67 21.65 -9.70
C THR A 316 -18.26 23.06 -9.69
N ASP A 317 -19.57 23.18 -9.88
CA ASP A 317 -20.29 24.48 -9.90
C ASP A 317 -20.15 25.30 -8.61
N LYS A 318 -19.77 24.66 -7.49
CA LYS A 318 -19.55 25.32 -6.20
C LYS A 318 -18.19 25.98 -6.09
N VAL A 319 -17.29 25.70 -7.03
CA VAL A 319 -15.90 26.18 -7.03
C VAL A 319 -15.71 27.31 -8.02
N LYS A 320 -14.97 28.33 -7.60
CA LYS A 320 -14.49 29.41 -8.44
C LYS A 320 -12.97 29.38 -8.51
N ILE A 321 -12.41 29.35 -9.72
CA ILE A 321 -10.97 29.45 -9.93
C ILE A 321 -10.54 30.92 -9.85
N GLU A 322 -9.53 31.20 -9.04
CA GLU A 322 -8.99 32.56 -8.88
C GLU A 322 -8.15 32.95 -10.09
N SER A 323 -8.31 34.19 -10.57
CA SER A 323 -7.57 34.71 -11.74
C SER A 323 -6.05 34.75 -11.52
N SER A 324 -5.60 34.75 -10.27
CA SER A 324 -4.18 34.65 -9.90
C SER A 324 -3.53 33.35 -10.37
N THR A 325 -4.32 32.30 -10.61
CA THR A 325 -3.85 31.02 -11.18
C THR A 325 -3.19 31.22 -12.54
N ILE A 326 -3.81 32.02 -13.42
CA ILE A 326 -3.27 32.27 -14.76
C ILE A 326 -2.23 33.38 -14.77
N ALA A 327 -2.44 34.42 -13.97
CA ALA A 327 -1.48 35.51 -13.85
C ALA A 327 -0.09 35.01 -13.40
N ASN A 328 -0.04 33.92 -12.63
CA ASN A 328 1.18 33.29 -12.15
C ASN A 328 1.51 31.97 -12.85
N LEU A 329 0.89 31.66 -14.00
CA LEU A 329 1.15 30.42 -14.73
C LEU A 329 2.60 30.41 -15.21
N ASN A 330 3.42 29.58 -14.57
CA ASN A 330 4.84 29.45 -14.88
C ASN A 330 5.15 28.03 -15.34
N LEU A 331 5.24 27.84 -16.66
CA LEU A 331 5.59 26.57 -17.28
C LEU A 331 7.10 26.43 -17.51
N LYS A 332 7.94 27.28 -16.90
CA LYS A 332 9.40 27.21 -17.04
C LYS A 332 9.93 25.87 -16.48
N PRO A 333 10.61 25.04 -17.29
CA PRO A 333 11.29 23.85 -16.78
C PRO A 333 12.35 24.20 -15.73
N ARG A 334 12.44 23.40 -14.66
CA ARG A 334 13.47 23.59 -13.62
C ARG A 334 14.87 23.34 -14.20
N GLY A 335 15.84 24.16 -13.80
CA GLY A 335 17.24 24.02 -14.23
C GLY A 335 17.57 24.57 -15.62
N ILE A 336 16.61 25.20 -16.32
CA ILE A 336 16.84 25.81 -17.65
C ILE A 336 16.90 27.34 -17.56
N PHE A 337 17.86 27.96 -18.23
CA PHE A 337 17.95 29.42 -18.37
C PHE A 337 16.83 29.95 -19.27
N HIS A 338 16.38 31.19 -19.03
CA HIS A 338 15.22 31.77 -19.71
C HIS A 338 15.35 31.86 -21.24
N ASN A 339 16.57 31.83 -21.76
CA ASN A 339 16.90 31.91 -23.18
C ASN A 339 16.95 30.55 -23.87
N LEU A 340 16.81 29.45 -23.11
CA LEU A 340 16.91 28.08 -23.62
C LEU A 340 15.56 27.36 -23.67
N TYR A 341 14.46 28.10 -23.58
CA TYR A 341 13.13 27.60 -23.88
C TYR A 341 12.23 28.69 -24.48
N ASP A 342 11.19 28.27 -25.19
CA ASP A 342 10.14 29.13 -25.73
C ASP A 342 8.78 28.47 -25.48
N ILE A 343 7.77 29.25 -25.10
CA ILE A 343 6.41 28.77 -24.80
C ILE A 343 5.43 29.61 -25.61
N ARG A 344 4.59 28.93 -26.38
CA ARG A 344 3.55 29.54 -27.20
C ARG A 344 2.21 28.92 -26.84
N TYR A 345 1.26 29.74 -26.41
CA TYR A 345 -0.10 29.31 -26.15
C TYR A 345 -0.91 29.36 -27.45
N ASP A 346 -1.82 28.39 -27.64
CA ASP A 346 -2.70 28.36 -28.82
C ASP A 346 -3.69 29.53 -28.81
N VAL A 347 -4.10 29.94 -27.61
CA VAL A 347 -5.02 31.06 -27.36
C VAL A 347 -4.37 31.99 -26.33
N PRO A 348 -4.51 33.33 -26.45
CA PRO A 348 -4.04 34.24 -25.42
C PRO A 348 -4.65 33.91 -24.06
N LEU A 349 -3.84 33.93 -23.00
CA LEU A 349 -4.29 33.62 -21.63
C LEU A 349 -5.42 34.55 -21.14
N SER A 350 -5.54 35.75 -21.73
CA SER A 350 -6.62 36.70 -21.44
C SER A 350 -7.98 36.30 -22.02
N ALA A 351 -8.03 35.34 -22.95
CA ALA A 351 -9.27 34.87 -23.60
C ALA A 351 -9.78 33.54 -23.01
N VAL A 352 -9.11 32.99 -21.99
CA VAL A 352 -9.55 31.79 -21.27
C VAL A 352 -10.73 32.14 -20.38
N ASP A 353 -11.84 31.40 -20.49
CA ASP A 353 -13.00 31.57 -19.62
C ASP A 353 -12.82 30.80 -18.31
N PHE A 354 -12.87 31.52 -17.18
CA PHE A 354 -12.65 30.98 -15.84
C PHE A 354 -13.92 30.50 -15.14
N ASN A 355 -15.08 30.76 -15.72
CA ASN A 355 -16.36 30.51 -15.07
C ASN A 355 -16.95 29.14 -15.41
N HIS A 356 -16.37 28.43 -16.38
CA HIS A 356 -16.89 27.16 -16.87
C HIS A 356 -15.82 26.06 -16.79
N SER A 357 -16.25 24.89 -16.33
CA SER A 357 -15.43 23.68 -16.32
C SER A 357 -15.66 22.86 -17.60
N PRO A 358 -14.63 22.24 -18.20
CA PRO A 358 -13.20 22.34 -17.85
C PRO A 358 -12.52 23.59 -18.41
N ILE A 359 -11.59 24.17 -17.64
CA ILE A 359 -10.63 25.14 -18.20
C ILE A 359 -9.52 24.34 -18.87
N ARG A 360 -9.30 24.59 -20.16
CA ARG A 360 -8.24 23.96 -20.96
C ARG A 360 -7.30 25.00 -21.55
N ILE A 361 -6.02 24.88 -21.23
CA ILE A 361 -4.95 25.71 -21.78
C ILE A 361 -4.00 24.81 -22.55
N THR A 362 -3.93 25.02 -23.85
CA THR A 362 -3.05 24.28 -24.75
C THR A 362 -2.00 25.17 -25.38
N GLY A 363 -0.91 24.56 -25.80
CA GLY A 363 0.15 25.27 -26.49
C GLY A 363 1.29 24.34 -26.87
N GLN A 364 2.38 24.98 -27.28
CA GLN A 364 3.61 24.33 -27.68
C GLN A 364 4.78 24.93 -26.93
N MET A 365 5.74 24.08 -26.62
CA MET A 365 6.97 24.43 -25.97
C MET A 365 8.16 23.98 -26.80
N LYS A 366 9.22 24.78 -26.84
CA LYS A 366 10.51 24.36 -27.38
C LYS A 366 11.55 24.48 -26.29
N ILE A 367 12.37 23.45 -26.13
CA ILE A 367 13.52 23.47 -25.21
C ILE A 367 14.78 23.31 -26.05
N TYR A 368 15.74 24.21 -25.88
CA TYR A 368 16.98 24.25 -26.66
C TYR A 368 18.17 23.65 -25.89
N ALA A 369 18.00 23.38 -24.59
CA ALA A 369 19.01 22.75 -23.76
C ALA A 369 18.84 21.22 -23.75
N THR A 370 19.95 20.49 -23.79
CA THR A 370 19.97 19.01 -23.73
C THR A 370 20.10 18.55 -22.29
N GLY A 371 19.30 17.56 -21.89
CA GLY A 371 19.31 17.01 -20.53
C GLY A 371 17.96 16.42 -20.12
N GLU A 372 17.86 16.07 -18.85
CA GLU A 372 16.61 15.67 -18.21
C GLU A 372 16.11 16.84 -17.36
N TYR A 373 14.86 17.25 -17.58
CA TYR A 373 14.26 18.39 -16.92
C TYR A 373 12.91 18.00 -16.32
N ASN A 374 12.48 18.75 -15.31
CA ASN A 374 11.18 18.58 -14.71
C ASN A 374 10.39 19.88 -14.84
N PHE A 375 9.16 19.77 -15.31
CA PHE A 375 8.19 20.85 -15.19
C PHE A 375 7.81 21.05 -13.74
N PRO A 376 7.76 22.30 -13.27
CA PRO A 376 7.33 22.57 -11.91
C PRO A 376 5.86 22.19 -11.76
N GLU A 377 5.51 21.85 -10.53
CA GLU A 377 4.11 21.78 -10.10
C GLU A 377 3.44 23.15 -10.35
N ILE A 378 2.32 23.15 -11.06
CA ILE A 378 1.57 24.35 -11.41
C ILE A 378 0.56 24.61 -10.29
N PRO A 379 0.63 25.75 -9.58
CA PRO A 379 -0.32 26.10 -8.54
C PRO A 379 -1.65 26.57 -9.16
N VAL A 380 -2.77 26.03 -8.66
CA VAL A 380 -4.14 26.45 -8.96
C VAL A 380 -4.80 26.93 -7.68
N TYR A 381 -5.17 28.20 -7.70
CA TYR A 381 -5.85 28.88 -6.61
C TYR A 381 -7.36 28.85 -6.87
N PHE A 382 -8.14 28.43 -5.88
CA PHE A 382 -9.59 28.36 -6.00
C PHE A 382 -10.29 28.70 -4.69
N THR A 383 -11.56 29.08 -4.78
CA THR A 383 -12.47 29.26 -3.65
C THR A 383 -13.63 28.29 -3.79
N ASP A 384 -13.96 27.59 -2.71
CA ASP A 384 -15.11 26.68 -2.63
C ASP A 384 -16.20 27.30 -1.77
N SER A 385 -17.38 27.49 -2.33
CA SER A 385 -18.56 28.01 -1.63
C SER A 385 -19.13 27.05 -0.60
N GLY A 386 -18.79 25.76 -0.67
CA GLY A 386 -19.14 24.75 0.34
C GLY A 386 -18.26 24.78 1.59
N ALA A 387 -17.12 25.46 1.57
CA ALA A 387 -16.20 25.52 2.70
C ALA A 387 -16.54 26.67 3.67
N PRO A 388 -16.51 26.46 4.99
CA PRO A 388 -16.68 27.53 5.97
C PRO A 388 -15.55 28.56 5.85
N LYS A 389 -15.94 29.82 5.57
CA LYS A 389 -15.09 30.96 5.17
C LYS A 389 -14.44 30.72 3.80
N THR A 390 -14.81 31.56 2.83
CA THR A 390 -14.26 31.62 1.46
C THR A 390 -12.78 32.04 1.48
N LYS A 391 -11.90 31.17 1.97
CA LYS A 391 -10.45 31.34 1.92
C LYS A 391 -9.95 30.73 0.62
N ILE A 392 -9.02 31.41 -0.03
CA ILE A 392 -8.37 30.90 -1.23
C ILE A 392 -7.56 29.65 -0.86
N GLN A 393 -7.88 28.53 -1.51
CA GLN A 393 -7.20 27.25 -1.39
C GLN A 393 -6.23 27.06 -2.56
N LEU A 394 -5.26 26.16 -2.40
CA LEU A 394 -4.22 25.88 -3.38
C LEU A 394 -4.15 24.37 -3.66
N ILE A 395 -4.29 23.99 -4.92
CA ILE A 395 -3.98 22.65 -5.43
C ILE A 395 -2.84 22.75 -6.45
N LYS A 396 -2.02 21.71 -6.57
CA LYS A 396 -0.89 21.68 -7.50
C LYS A 396 -0.94 20.50 -8.44
N THR A 397 -0.51 20.68 -9.69
CA THR A 397 -0.28 19.56 -10.62
C THR A 397 0.90 18.70 -10.17
N ALA A 398 1.02 17.49 -10.72
CA ALA A 398 2.23 16.70 -10.56
C ALA A 398 3.39 17.32 -11.37
N ALA A 399 4.63 17.13 -10.91
CA ALA A 399 5.80 17.46 -11.71
C ALA A 399 5.88 16.50 -12.91
N VAL A 400 6.12 17.04 -14.10
CA VAL A 400 6.18 16.24 -15.33
C VAL A 400 7.63 16.17 -15.83
N PRO A 401 8.24 14.98 -15.93
CA PRO A 401 9.58 14.84 -16.47
C PRO A 401 9.57 14.99 -18.00
N VAL A 402 10.61 15.63 -18.54
CA VAL A 402 10.86 15.74 -19.98
C VAL A 402 12.33 15.54 -20.28
N ARG A 403 12.60 14.77 -21.33
CA ARG A 403 13.97 14.46 -21.75
C ARG A 403 14.30 15.09 -23.10
N ILE A 404 15.32 15.94 -23.12
CA ILE A 404 15.81 16.57 -24.35
C ILE A 404 17.15 15.97 -24.74
N ALA A 405 17.14 15.16 -25.80
CA ALA A 405 18.33 14.44 -26.22
C ALA A 405 19.04 15.14 -27.39
N ALA A 406 20.38 15.23 -27.31
CA ALA A 406 21.19 15.67 -28.43
C ALA A 406 21.19 14.59 -29.53
N MET A 407 20.94 14.99 -30.77
CA MET A 407 21.26 14.18 -31.94
C MET A 407 22.71 14.47 -32.35
N ILE A 408 23.56 13.45 -32.40
CA ILE A 408 24.87 13.57 -33.05
C ILE A 408 24.75 13.00 -34.47
N PRO A 409 25.07 13.78 -35.52
CA PRO A 409 25.12 13.26 -36.87
C PRO A 409 26.27 12.25 -37.00
N LYS A 410 25.94 11.02 -37.41
CA LYS A 410 26.91 9.97 -37.73
C LYS A 410 27.41 10.12 -39.18
N THR A 411 26.54 10.63 -40.06
CA THR A 411 26.80 11.04 -41.44
C THR A 411 25.90 12.23 -41.82
N GLN A 412 25.99 12.76 -43.05
CA GLN A 412 25.08 13.84 -43.53
C GLN A 412 23.59 13.45 -43.53
N GLN A 413 23.24 12.17 -43.34
CA GLN A 413 21.88 11.65 -43.42
C GLN A 413 21.45 10.75 -42.23
N GLU A 414 22.33 10.46 -41.27
CA GLU A 414 22.02 9.62 -40.10
C GLU A 414 22.34 10.33 -38.79
N PHE A 415 21.43 10.24 -37.80
CA PHE A 415 21.56 10.83 -36.47
C PHE A 415 21.46 9.74 -35.39
N ASP A 416 22.40 9.67 -34.46
CA ASP A 416 22.37 8.81 -33.27
C ASP A 416 22.02 9.65 -32.02
N LEU A 417 21.12 9.14 -31.16
CA LEU A 417 20.77 9.75 -29.88
C LEU A 417 21.84 9.43 -28.83
N LEU A 418 22.45 10.45 -28.21
CA LEU A 418 23.31 10.25 -27.04
C LEU A 418 22.47 10.18 -25.75
N VAL A 419 22.57 9.05 -25.07
CA VAL A 419 22.07 8.82 -23.71
C VAL A 419 23.27 8.81 -22.76
N SER A 420 23.30 9.69 -21.75
CA SER A 420 24.31 9.63 -20.69
C SER A 420 24.22 8.29 -19.97
N ARG A 421 25.36 7.60 -19.80
CA ARG A 421 25.45 6.37 -19.00
C ARG A 421 25.32 6.72 -17.52
N PRO A 422 24.63 5.90 -16.70
CA PRO A 422 24.54 6.13 -15.26
C PRO A 422 25.92 6.07 -14.59
N ASP A 423 26.12 6.90 -13.56
CA ASP A 423 27.38 6.98 -12.81
C ASP A 423 27.69 5.67 -12.06
N PRO A 424 28.97 5.26 -11.97
CA PRO A 424 29.37 4.07 -11.24
C PRO A 424 29.26 4.27 -9.72
N ILE A 425 28.65 3.29 -9.06
CA ILE A 425 28.47 3.23 -7.60
C ILE A 425 29.85 3.11 -6.92
N PRO A 426 30.15 3.87 -5.85
CA PRO A 426 31.43 3.78 -5.15
C PRO A 426 31.60 2.43 -4.44
N ALA A 427 32.78 1.82 -4.62
CA ALA A 427 33.13 0.54 -4.00
C ALA A 427 33.37 0.70 -2.49
N VAL A 428 32.73 -0.16 -1.69
CA VAL A 428 32.85 -0.21 -0.22
C VAL A 428 34.10 -1.02 0.17
N ASP A 429 34.89 -0.47 1.10
CA ASP A 429 36.17 -1.01 1.55
C ASP A 429 35.97 -2.16 2.57
N ALA A 430 36.51 -3.35 2.27
CA ALA A 430 36.13 -4.62 2.93
C ALA A 430 36.98 -5.01 4.17
N SER A 431 37.78 -4.09 4.72
CA SER A 431 38.74 -4.43 5.79
C SER A 431 38.15 -4.76 7.18
N PRO A 432 36.97 -4.26 7.63
CA PRO A 432 36.44 -4.64 8.95
C PRO A 432 35.70 -5.99 8.98
N ALA A 433 35.42 -6.61 7.82
CA ALA A 433 34.55 -7.79 7.71
C ALA A 433 35.17 -9.12 8.22
N THR A 434 36.49 -9.18 8.42
CA THR A 434 37.17 -10.45 8.77
C THR A 434 37.13 -10.78 10.27
N LYS A 435 37.12 -9.77 11.16
CA LYS A 435 37.02 -9.99 12.62
C LYS A 435 35.60 -10.36 13.08
N ALA A 436 34.56 -9.87 12.42
CA ALA A 436 33.17 -10.22 12.73
C ALA A 436 32.81 -11.67 12.35
N ARG A 437 33.51 -12.24 11.35
CA ARG A 437 33.21 -13.55 10.78
C ARG A 437 33.47 -14.71 11.76
N HIS A 438 34.50 -14.62 12.61
CA HIS A 438 34.80 -15.66 13.60
C HIS A 438 33.80 -15.66 14.78
N ARG A 439 33.36 -14.47 15.24
CA ARG A 439 32.36 -14.37 16.31
C ARG A 439 31.01 -14.90 15.86
N ASN A 440 30.62 -14.57 14.63
CA ASN A 440 29.35 -15.01 14.06
C ASN A 440 29.35 -16.52 13.73
N ALA A 441 30.50 -17.09 13.35
CA ALA A 441 30.62 -18.54 13.15
C ALA A 441 30.42 -19.34 14.46
N LEU A 442 30.91 -18.83 15.58
CA LEU A 442 30.80 -19.50 16.88
C LEU A 442 29.36 -19.41 17.44
N LEU A 443 28.68 -18.28 17.22
CA LEU A 443 27.25 -18.12 17.54
C LEU A 443 26.34 -18.96 16.64
N MET A 444 26.67 -19.07 15.34
CA MET A 444 25.96 -19.97 14.41
C MET A 444 26.08 -21.44 14.85
N LEU A 445 27.26 -21.87 15.30
CA LEU A 445 27.47 -23.25 15.76
C LEU A 445 26.65 -23.56 17.03
N ALA A 446 26.55 -22.61 17.96
CA ALA A 446 25.67 -22.73 19.12
C ALA A 446 24.18 -22.78 18.73
N GLY A 447 23.78 -21.97 17.73
CA GLY A 447 22.43 -21.96 17.17
C GLY A 447 22.06 -23.29 16.49
N VAL A 448 22.96 -23.88 15.70
CA VAL A 448 22.72 -25.16 15.01
C VAL A 448 22.53 -26.30 16.01
N VAL A 449 23.26 -26.30 17.13
CA VAL A 449 23.09 -27.33 18.18
C VAL A 449 21.74 -27.21 18.89
N LEU A 450 21.27 -25.98 19.15
CA LEU A 450 19.95 -25.72 19.75
C LEU A 450 18.80 -26.09 18.79
N ILE A 451 18.93 -25.78 17.50
CA ILE A 451 17.94 -26.13 16.47
C ILE A 451 17.88 -27.66 16.27
N GLY A 452 19.03 -28.35 16.32
CA GLY A 452 19.07 -29.82 16.26
C GLY A 452 18.31 -30.49 17.41
N LEU A 453 18.41 -29.92 18.62
CA LEU A 453 17.69 -30.39 19.80
C LEU A 453 16.17 -30.14 19.70
N ALA A 454 15.76 -29.00 19.17
CA ALA A 454 14.35 -28.68 18.92
C ALA A 454 13.73 -29.50 17.77
N GLY A 455 14.51 -29.81 16.74
CA GLY A 455 14.08 -30.68 15.63
C GLY A 455 13.82 -32.13 16.06
N ALA A 456 14.63 -32.66 16.96
CA ALA A 456 14.46 -34.02 17.49
C ALA A 456 13.18 -34.17 18.31
N THR A 457 12.80 -33.16 19.10
CA THR A 457 11.55 -33.17 19.89
C THR A 457 10.31 -32.98 19.00
N ALA A 458 10.39 -32.11 17.98
CA ALA A 458 9.31 -31.91 17.01
C ALA A 458 9.05 -33.13 16.10
N ALA A 459 10.11 -33.88 15.73
CA ALA A 459 9.98 -35.09 14.91
C ALA A 459 9.21 -36.22 15.63
N LEU A 460 9.37 -36.33 16.95
CA LEU A 460 8.62 -37.29 17.77
C LEU A 460 7.13 -36.92 17.87
N LEU A 461 6.80 -35.62 17.86
CA LEU A 461 5.41 -35.13 17.87
C LEU A 461 4.73 -35.20 16.49
N ARG A 462 5.47 -35.00 15.38
CA ARG A 462 4.92 -35.08 14.01
C ARG A 462 4.48 -36.49 13.59
N ARG A 463 5.05 -37.53 14.19
CA ARG A 463 4.74 -38.92 13.83
C ARG A 463 3.34 -39.37 14.27
N SER A 464 2.68 -38.64 15.17
CA SER A 464 1.33 -38.98 15.65
C SER A 464 0.19 -38.28 14.89
N ARG A 465 0.48 -37.31 14.00
CA ARG A 465 -0.53 -36.44 13.36
C ARG A 465 -0.64 -36.58 11.83
N ARG A 466 -0.05 -37.61 11.21
CA ARG A 466 -0.06 -37.81 9.74
C ARG A 466 -0.88 -39.02 9.29
N GLN A 467 -2.15 -39.04 9.68
CA GLN A 467 -3.19 -39.61 8.81
C GLN A 467 -4.20 -38.47 8.57
N ASP A 468 -4.54 -38.27 7.30
CA ASP A 468 -5.44 -37.25 6.74
C ASP A 468 -4.86 -35.85 6.52
N THR A 469 -4.27 -35.64 5.34
CA THR A 469 -4.55 -34.52 4.41
C THR A 469 -3.63 -34.63 3.18
N VAL A 470 -4.22 -34.91 2.01
CA VAL A 470 -3.56 -34.86 0.69
C VAL A 470 -3.86 -33.48 0.10
N GLN A 471 -2.82 -32.68 -0.17
CA GLN A 471 -2.92 -31.39 -0.86
C GLN A 471 -3.18 -31.59 -2.38
N PRO A 472 -3.98 -30.72 -3.04
CA PRO A 472 -4.13 -30.74 -4.49
C PRO A 472 -2.85 -30.24 -5.17
N GLU A 473 -2.31 -31.02 -6.11
CA GLU A 473 -1.17 -30.60 -6.94
C GLU A 473 -1.60 -29.48 -7.91
N ASN A 474 -0.82 -28.39 -7.97
CA ASN A 474 -1.05 -27.24 -8.86
C ASN A 474 -0.75 -27.63 -10.33
N HIS A 475 -1.72 -28.24 -11.02
CA HIS A 475 -1.57 -28.70 -12.41
C HIS A 475 -1.19 -27.59 -13.41
N ALA A 476 -1.53 -26.32 -13.14
CA ALA A 476 -1.24 -25.19 -14.00
C ALA A 476 0.27 -24.86 -14.08
N LEU A 477 0.95 -24.84 -12.93
CA LEU A 477 2.38 -24.54 -12.85
C LEU A 477 3.23 -25.59 -13.58
N VAL A 478 2.85 -26.86 -13.44
CA VAL A 478 3.51 -27.99 -14.13
C VAL A 478 3.43 -27.84 -15.66
N HIS A 479 2.28 -27.41 -16.17
CA HIS A 479 2.09 -27.18 -17.60
C HIS A 479 2.93 -26.00 -18.11
N LYS A 480 2.99 -24.90 -17.36
CA LYS A 480 3.78 -23.71 -17.75
C LYS A 480 5.28 -23.96 -17.68
N HIS A 481 5.74 -24.74 -16.70
CA HIS A 481 7.12 -25.23 -16.62
C HIS A 481 7.52 -26.04 -17.86
N ALA A 482 6.66 -26.97 -18.28
CA ALA A 482 6.91 -27.80 -19.47
C ALA A 482 7.04 -26.95 -20.74
N ALA A 483 6.15 -25.97 -20.93
CA ALA A 483 6.19 -25.06 -22.07
C ALA A 483 7.46 -24.19 -22.10
N ALA A 484 7.91 -23.67 -20.96
CA ALA A 484 9.15 -22.90 -20.87
C ALA A 484 10.38 -23.78 -21.18
N SER A 485 10.40 -25.02 -20.68
CA SER A 485 11.48 -25.98 -20.93
C SER A 485 11.55 -26.39 -22.41
N GLU A 486 10.40 -26.60 -23.04
CA GLU A 486 10.29 -26.91 -24.47
C GLU A 486 10.80 -25.75 -25.34
N ALA A 487 10.41 -24.50 -25.02
CA ALA A 487 10.87 -23.33 -25.75
C ALA A 487 12.39 -23.14 -25.70
N VAL A 488 13.05 -23.51 -24.58
CA VAL A 488 14.52 -23.50 -24.49
C VAL A 488 15.15 -24.49 -25.47
N LEU A 489 14.59 -25.70 -25.59
CA LEU A 489 15.07 -26.72 -26.52
C LEU A 489 14.88 -26.29 -27.98
N ILE A 490 13.77 -25.63 -28.30
CA ILE A 490 13.48 -25.14 -29.66
C ILE A 490 14.49 -24.06 -30.06
N VAL A 491 14.74 -23.05 -29.21
CA VAL A 491 15.75 -22.00 -29.48
C VAL A 491 17.16 -22.61 -29.63
N GLN A 492 17.47 -23.68 -28.90
CA GLN A 492 18.76 -24.38 -29.02
C GLN A 492 18.93 -25.06 -30.38
N GLN A 493 17.86 -25.59 -30.96
CA GLN A 493 17.87 -26.25 -32.27
C GLN A 493 17.78 -25.24 -33.42
N HIS A 494 17.00 -24.18 -33.22
CA HIS A 494 16.69 -23.14 -34.19
C HIS A 494 16.83 -21.76 -33.54
N PRO A 495 18.04 -21.18 -33.50
CA PRO A 495 18.28 -19.89 -32.85
C PRO A 495 17.84 -18.73 -33.75
N ASP A 496 16.55 -18.68 -34.08
CA ASP A 496 15.94 -17.58 -34.79
C ASP A 496 15.21 -16.61 -33.83
N LEU A 497 14.86 -15.43 -34.33
CA LEU A 497 14.23 -14.39 -33.50
C LEU A 497 12.78 -14.73 -33.11
N ALA A 498 12.08 -15.50 -33.93
CA ALA A 498 10.71 -15.91 -33.63
C ALA A 498 10.68 -16.88 -32.45
N GLU A 499 11.62 -17.82 -32.41
CA GLU A 499 11.79 -18.77 -31.32
C GLU A 499 12.30 -18.09 -30.05
N VAL A 500 13.20 -17.10 -30.16
CA VAL A 500 13.60 -16.28 -28.99
C VAL A 500 12.40 -15.49 -28.42
N ALA A 501 11.50 -15.00 -29.27
CA ALA A 501 10.27 -14.35 -28.82
C ALA A 501 9.33 -15.35 -28.12
N ALA A 502 9.17 -16.56 -28.68
CA ALA A 502 8.39 -17.64 -28.08
C ALA A 502 8.94 -18.05 -26.70
N LEU A 503 10.27 -18.16 -26.58
CA LEU A 503 10.94 -18.38 -25.30
C LEU A 503 10.65 -17.26 -24.29
N GLY A 504 10.73 -16.00 -24.72
CA GLY A 504 10.39 -14.86 -23.87
C GLY A 504 8.96 -14.92 -23.33
N ILE A 505 8.00 -15.29 -24.18
CA ILE A 505 6.59 -15.43 -23.79
C ILE A 505 6.41 -16.62 -22.83
N ALA A 506 6.97 -17.78 -23.16
CA ALA A 506 6.84 -18.98 -22.34
C ALA A 506 7.46 -18.79 -20.95
N LEU A 507 8.63 -18.14 -20.89
CA LEU A 507 9.32 -17.84 -19.64
C LEU A 507 8.56 -16.82 -18.79
N LYS A 508 8.04 -15.74 -19.39
CA LYS A 508 7.20 -14.76 -18.67
C LYS A 508 5.93 -15.43 -18.12
N ASN A 509 5.27 -16.29 -18.90
CA ASN A 509 4.09 -17.03 -18.43
C ASN A 509 4.40 -17.98 -17.27
N TYR A 510 5.55 -18.66 -17.30
CA TYR A 510 5.97 -19.53 -16.21
C TYR A 510 6.28 -18.73 -14.93
N LEU A 511 7.05 -17.65 -15.06
CA LEU A 511 7.39 -16.79 -13.93
C LEU A 511 6.18 -16.07 -13.33
N ALA A 512 5.22 -15.68 -14.18
CA ALA A 512 3.98 -15.05 -13.73
C ALA A 512 3.09 -16.03 -12.95
N GLU A 513 2.96 -17.27 -13.43
CA GLU A 513 2.24 -18.33 -12.72
C GLU A 513 2.92 -18.65 -11.37
N LEU A 514 4.25 -18.74 -11.36
CA LEU A 514 5.04 -18.97 -10.15
C LEU A 514 4.88 -17.85 -9.12
N ALA A 515 4.78 -16.59 -9.58
CA ALA A 515 4.61 -15.41 -8.74
C ALA A 515 3.14 -15.08 -8.40
N GLY A 516 2.16 -15.84 -8.92
CA GLY A 516 0.74 -15.55 -8.73
C GLY A 516 0.26 -14.26 -9.40
N LEU A 517 0.89 -13.84 -10.50
CA LEU A 517 0.60 -12.58 -11.18
C LEU A 517 -0.61 -12.73 -12.13
N ASP A 518 -1.58 -11.81 -12.05
CA ASP A 518 -2.76 -11.78 -12.94
C ASP A 518 -2.36 -11.57 -14.42
N ALA A 519 -3.09 -12.19 -15.35
CA ALA A 519 -2.85 -12.22 -16.79
C ALA A 519 -2.69 -10.82 -17.41
N ASN A 520 -3.41 -9.83 -16.88
CA ASN A 520 -3.35 -8.43 -17.35
C ASN A 520 -1.99 -7.77 -17.11
N HIS A 521 -1.17 -8.34 -16.23
CA HIS A 521 0.12 -7.78 -15.82
C HIS A 521 1.33 -8.54 -16.42
N HIS A 522 1.10 -9.53 -17.29
CA HIS A 522 2.17 -10.35 -17.89
C HIS A 522 3.00 -9.59 -18.96
N GLY A 523 2.47 -8.46 -19.47
CA GLY A 523 3.10 -7.65 -20.51
C GLY A 523 4.14 -6.63 -20.02
N GLY A 524 4.86 -6.02 -20.96
CA GLY A 524 5.84 -4.96 -20.71
C GLY A 524 7.30 -5.40 -20.93
N SER A 525 8.22 -4.44 -20.73
CA SER A 525 9.67 -4.71 -20.77
C SER A 525 10.10 -5.64 -19.64
N HIS A 526 11.23 -6.31 -19.79
CA HIS A 526 11.81 -7.18 -18.77
C HIS A 526 11.96 -6.47 -17.43
N ALA A 527 12.38 -5.19 -17.41
CA ALA A 527 12.54 -4.43 -16.17
C ALA A 527 11.20 -4.23 -15.45
N ALA A 528 10.16 -3.83 -16.19
CA ALA A 528 8.82 -3.62 -15.63
C ALA A 528 8.14 -4.94 -15.22
N PHE A 529 8.37 -6.03 -15.96
CA PHE A 529 7.87 -7.35 -15.61
C PHE A 529 8.63 -7.93 -14.39
N PHE A 530 9.95 -7.86 -14.38
CA PHE A 530 10.80 -8.39 -13.31
C PHE A 530 10.52 -7.70 -11.97
N HIS A 531 10.41 -6.37 -11.95
CA HIS A 531 10.10 -5.62 -10.72
C HIS A 531 8.75 -6.06 -10.09
N ARG A 532 7.81 -6.57 -10.88
CA ARG A 532 6.52 -7.07 -10.38
C ARG A 532 6.59 -8.46 -9.77
N ILE A 533 7.58 -9.27 -10.14
CA ILE A 533 7.72 -10.66 -9.67
C ILE A 533 8.91 -10.86 -8.71
N GLU A 534 9.81 -9.89 -8.59
CA GLU A 534 11.10 -10.01 -7.88
C GLU A 534 10.94 -10.52 -6.44
N ASP A 535 9.98 -9.98 -5.69
CA ASP A 535 9.77 -10.34 -4.29
C ASP A 535 9.24 -11.78 -4.12
N ALA A 536 8.52 -12.29 -5.12
CA ALA A 536 7.98 -13.65 -5.12
C ALA A 536 9.02 -14.70 -5.57
N LEU A 537 10.13 -14.28 -6.18
CA LEU A 537 11.19 -15.21 -6.61
C LEU A 537 12.17 -15.53 -5.47
N PRO A 538 12.68 -16.79 -5.41
CA PRO A 538 13.78 -17.15 -4.53
C PRO A 538 14.98 -16.23 -4.73
N SER A 539 15.59 -15.76 -3.64
CA SER A 539 16.70 -14.80 -3.68
C SER A 539 17.88 -15.27 -4.55
N ALA A 540 18.14 -16.58 -4.59
CA ALA A 540 19.17 -17.19 -5.43
C ALA A 540 18.88 -17.05 -6.95
N SER A 541 17.62 -16.97 -7.36
CA SER A 541 17.19 -16.96 -8.76
C SER A 541 16.91 -15.55 -9.30
N ARG A 542 16.85 -14.51 -8.45
CA ARG A 542 16.54 -13.13 -8.85
C ARG A 542 17.50 -12.58 -9.90
N SER A 543 18.81 -12.73 -9.66
CA SER A 543 19.84 -12.28 -10.62
C SER A 543 19.73 -13.02 -11.95
N SER A 544 19.59 -14.34 -11.92
CA SER A 544 19.45 -15.18 -13.12
C SER A 544 18.21 -14.81 -13.93
N ALA A 545 17.07 -14.56 -13.26
CA ALA A 545 15.82 -14.14 -13.90
C ALA A 545 15.94 -12.77 -14.58
N ALA A 546 16.51 -11.78 -13.89
CA ALA A 546 16.74 -10.46 -14.44
C ALA A 546 17.67 -10.51 -15.67
N GLU A 547 18.75 -11.30 -15.59
CA GLU A 547 19.73 -11.44 -16.67
C GLU A 547 19.11 -12.09 -17.92
N VAL A 548 18.45 -13.25 -17.76
CA VAL A 548 17.84 -13.98 -18.89
C VAL A 548 16.76 -13.15 -19.57
N LEU A 549 15.86 -12.53 -18.81
CA LEU A 549 14.80 -11.68 -19.36
C LEU A 549 15.38 -10.45 -20.07
N SER A 550 16.44 -9.85 -19.53
CA SER A 550 17.15 -8.74 -20.15
C SER A 550 17.79 -9.15 -21.47
N ILE A 551 18.47 -10.29 -21.53
CA ILE A 551 19.10 -10.79 -22.76
C ILE A 551 18.05 -11.00 -23.86
N ILE A 552 16.91 -11.62 -23.53
CA ILE A 552 15.82 -11.86 -24.49
C ILE A 552 15.29 -10.54 -25.05
N ASP A 553 14.95 -9.58 -24.19
CA ASP A 553 14.46 -8.26 -24.60
C ASP A 553 15.49 -7.53 -25.48
N HIS A 554 16.78 -7.58 -25.15
CA HIS A 554 17.85 -6.93 -25.93
C HIS A 554 18.04 -7.56 -27.31
N VAL A 555 17.92 -8.89 -27.41
CA VAL A 555 17.98 -9.61 -28.69
C VAL A 555 16.80 -9.22 -29.57
N LEU A 556 15.59 -9.22 -29.01
CA LEU A 556 14.37 -8.83 -29.73
C LEU A 556 14.38 -7.36 -30.15
N ALA A 557 14.87 -6.46 -29.30
CA ALA A 557 14.93 -5.03 -29.60
C ALA A 557 15.89 -4.66 -30.74
N ARG A 558 16.93 -5.47 -30.98
CA ARG A 558 17.91 -5.23 -32.06
C ARG A 558 17.52 -5.86 -33.40
N GLY A 559 16.54 -6.75 -33.43
CA GLY A 559 16.04 -7.42 -34.63
C GLY A 559 17.09 -8.27 -35.36
N ASP A 560 16.86 -8.56 -36.64
CA ASP A 560 17.61 -9.51 -37.52
C ASP A 560 19.13 -9.27 -37.62
N LYS A 561 19.64 -8.18 -37.05
CA LYS A 561 21.05 -7.78 -37.11
C LYS A 561 21.91 -8.38 -35.98
N THR A 562 21.34 -9.15 -35.05
CA THR A 562 22.06 -9.66 -33.88
C THR A 562 21.94 -11.18 -33.78
N ALA A 563 23.07 -11.88 -33.72
CA ALA A 563 23.09 -13.31 -33.43
C ALA A 563 22.59 -13.57 -32.00
N VAL A 564 21.80 -14.63 -31.82
CA VAL A 564 21.36 -15.09 -30.49
C VAL A 564 22.60 -15.45 -29.66
N PRO A 565 22.75 -14.91 -28.43
CA PRO A 565 23.89 -15.20 -27.58
C PRO A 565 23.97 -16.71 -27.28
N ALA A 566 25.15 -17.30 -27.48
CA ALA A 566 25.37 -18.74 -27.29
C ALA A 566 25.07 -19.24 -25.86
N GLY A 567 25.07 -18.34 -24.86
CA GLY A 567 24.76 -18.66 -23.47
C GLY A 567 23.28 -18.58 -23.09
N LEU A 568 22.41 -18.01 -23.93
CA LEU A 568 21.02 -17.70 -23.55
C LEU A 568 20.24 -18.97 -23.16
N THR A 569 20.32 -20.03 -23.97
CA THR A 569 19.60 -21.28 -23.71
C THR A 569 20.10 -22.00 -22.46
N VAL A 570 21.42 -21.95 -22.22
CA VAL A 570 22.04 -22.53 -21.01
C VAL A 570 21.58 -21.78 -19.76
N GLN A 571 21.59 -20.45 -19.78
CA GLN A 571 21.16 -19.60 -18.67
C GLN A 571 19.65 -19.75 -18.41
N ALA A 572 18.82 -19.81 -19.45
CA ALA A 572 17.38 -20.03 -19.32
C ALA A 572 17.06 -21.43 -18.74
N ALA A 573 17.74 -22.49 -19.19
CA ALA A 573 17.60 -23.83 -18.63
C ALA A 573 18.00 -23.89 -17.15
N GLN A 574 19.11 -23.24 -16.81
CA GLN A 574 19.59 -23.17 -15.43
C GLN A 574 18.59 -22.45 -14.52
N LEU A 575 18.04 -21.32 -14.97
CA LEU A 575 17.01 -20.58 -14.25
C LEU A 575 15.77 -21.45 -13.98
N ILE A 576 15.27 -22.19 -14.98
CA ILE A 576 14.09 -23.05 -14.82
C ILE A 576 14.35 -24.14 -13.76
N GLU A 577 15.53 -24.76 -13.78
CA GLU A 577 15.92 -25.78 -12.78
C GLU A 577 16.13 -25.21 -11.37
N GLU A 578 16.72 -24.02 -11.26
CA GLU A 578 16.85 -23.29 -9.98
C GLU A 578 15.46 -23.02 -9.37
N LEU A 579 14.51 -22.57 -10.17
CA LEU A 579 13.14 -22.31 -9.70
C LEU A 579 12.39 -23.60 -9.32
N ARG A 580 12.60 -24.69 -10.06
CA ARG A 580 12.00 -26.01 -9.73
C ARG A 580 12.54 -26.59 -8.42
N THR A 581 13.83 -26.38 -8.15
CA THR A 581 14.48 -26.88 -6.93
C THR A 581 14.19 -26.00 -5.72
N GLY A 582 14.01 -24.69 -5.92
CA GLY A 582 13.57 -23.74 -4.89
C GLY A 582 12.18 -24.03 -4.34
N ASP A 583 11.24 -24.47 -5.18
CA ASP A 583 9.84 -24.76 -4.83
C ASP A 583 9.67 -26.01 -3.93
N LYS A 584 10.73 -26.84 -3.78
CA LYS A 584 10.75 -28.00 -2.87
C LYS A 584 11.21 -27.67 -1.46
N THR A 585 11.54 -26.41 -1.18
CA THR A 585 11.86 -25.93 0.16
C THR A 585 10.55 -25.52 0.81
N PRO A 586 10.08 -26.17 1.89
CA PRO A 586 8.86 -25.74 2.56
C PRO A 586 9.05 -24.30 3.02
N LEU A 587 8.15 -23.41 2.61
CA LEU A 587 8.04 -22.05 3.13
C LEU A 587 7.91 -22.15 4.66
N ASP A 588 9.02 -21.84 5.36
CA ASP A 588 8.97 -21.52 6.77
C ASP A 588 8.14 -20.23 6.88
N PHE A 589 6.86 -20.40 7.24
CA PHE A 589 6.10 -19.38 7.92
C PHE A 589 6.80 -19.11 9.26
N SER A 590 7.82 -18.25 9.22
CA SER A 590 8.20 -17.46 10.38
C SER A 590 7.30 -16.24 10.38
N GLU A 591 6.29 -16.31 11.22
CA GLU A 591 5.85 -15.18 12.03
C GLU A 591 7.06 -14.29 12.37
N ASN A 592 6.93 -12.98 12.14
CA ASN A 592 7.65 -11.98 12.92
C ASN A 592 6.77 -10.73 13.01
N HIS A 593 6.50 -10.40 14.27
CA HIS A 593 6.35 -9.08 14.86
C HIS A 593 6.71 -7.86 14.00
#